data_AF-A0A0S8CTC7-F1
#
_entry.id   AF-A0A0S8CTC7-F1
#
_cell.length_a   1.000
_cell.length_b   1.000
_cell.length_c   1.000
_cell.angle_alpha   90.00
_cell.angle_beta   90.00
_cell.angle_gamma   90.00
#
_symmetry.space_group_name_H-M   'P 1'
#
loop_
_entity.id
_entity.type
_entity.pdbx_description
1 polymer ?
#
loop_
_entity_poly.entity_id
_entity_poly.type
_entity_poly.pdbx_seq_one_letter_code
_entity_poly.pdbx_strand_id
1 'polypeptide(L)' 'MLTFWYGITSFLFAVVLFFPVRKLLLAMNINRFQAKNKRAINEEEVQVLKKKVNVIAAIISVTFAFFYNKYMIVKFFQP' A
#
# COMPACT_ATOMS: atom_id res chain seq x y z
N MET A 1 -11.90 -14.75 20.50
CA MET A 1 -12.77 -13.86 19.71
C MET A 1 -12.03 -12.61 19.21
N LEU A 2 -11.31 -11.87 20.08
CA LEU A 2 -10.54 -10.67 19.66
C LEU A 2 -9.50 -10.92 18.56
N THR A 3 -8.75 -12.03 18.61
CA THR A 3 -7.72 -12.34 17.60
C THR A 3 -8.30 -12.53 16.19
N PHE A 4 -9.52 -13.06 16.11
CA PHE A 4 -10.24 -13.24 14.85
C PHE A 4 -10.67 -11.90 14.26
N TRP A 5 -11.26 -11.04 15.09
CA TRP A 5 -11.64 -9.68 14.69
C TRP A 5 -10.43 -8.81 14.31
N TYR A 6 -9.30 -8.98 15.01
CA TYR A 6 -8.05 -8.33 14.64
C TYR A 6 -7.58 -8.73 13.23
N GLY A 7 -7.65 -10.02 12.89
CA GLY A 7 -7.32 -10.50 11.56
C GLY A 7 -8.22 -9.89 10.48
N ILE A 8 -9.55 -9.92 10.70
CA ILE A 8 -10.53 -9.37 9.75
C ILE A 8 -10.33 -7.87 9.54
N THR A 9 -10.26 -7.11 10.63
CA THR A 9 -10.11 -5.65 10.56
C THR A 9 -8.79 -5.25 9.92
N SER A 10 -7.70 -5.99 10.17
CA SER A 10 -6.39 -5.72 9.54
C SER A 10 -6.42 -6.02 8.05
N PHE A 11 -7.10 -7.10 7.65
CA PHE A 11 -7.26 -7.43 6.24
C PHE A 11 -8.09 -6.36 5.50
N LEU A 12 -9.25 -5.99 6.04
CA LEU A 12 -10.10 -4.94 5.45
C LEU A 12 -9.34 -3.61 5.32
N PHE A 13 -8.61 -3.24 6.36
CA PHE A 13 -7.86 -1.99 6.35
C PHE A 13 -6.69 -2.02 5.35
N ALA A 14 -6.01 -3.17 5.20
CA ALA A 14 -4.99 -3.35 4.17
C ALA A 14 -5.56 -3.18 2.74
N VAL A 15 -6.75 -3.73 2.49
CA VAL A 15 -7.44 -3.59 1.20
C VAL A 15 -7.79 -2.12 0.93
N VAL A 16 -8.31 -1.40 1.93
CA VAL A 16 -8.62 0.03 1.80
C VAL A 16 -7.35 0.86 1.55
N LEU A 17 -6.27 0.58 2.27
CA LEU A 17 -4.98 1.29 2.11
C LEU A 17 -4.30 1.00 0.77
N PHE A 18 -4.52 -0.17 0.19
CA PHE A 18 -3.86 -0.58 -1.05
C PHE A 18 -4.09 0.40 -2.20
N PHE A 19 -5.31 0.88 -2.40
CA PHE A 19 -5.64 1.77 -3.50
C PHE A 19 -4.90 3.12 -3.47
N PRO A 20 -4.97 3.92 -2.39
CA PRO A 20 -4.24 5.19 -2.31
C PRO A 20 -2.72 4.98 -2.34
N VAL A 21 -2.19 3.95 -1.66
CA VAL A 21 -0.75 3.66 -1.65
C VAL A 21 -0.26 3.30 -3.05
N ARG A 22 -0.97 2.42 -3.76
CA ARG A 22 -0.67 2.07 -5.15
C ARG A 22 -0.69 3.29 -6.07
N LYS A 23 -1.70 4.15 -5.95
CA LYS A 23 -1.82 5.36 -6.77
C LYS A 23 -0.64 6.32 -6.55
N LEU A 24 -0.27 6.56 -5.29
CA LEU A 24 0.86 7.41 -4.92
C LEU A 24 2.18 6.85 -5.47
N LEU A 25 2.47 5.58 -5.20
CA LEU A 25 3.69 4.94 -5.66
C LEU A 25 3.81 4.93 -7.18
N LEU A 26 2.70 4.71 -7.89
CA LEU A 26 2.69 4.72 -9.35
C LEU A 26 3.03 6.11 -9.88
N ALA A 27 2.40 7.17 -9.37
CA ALA A 27 2.68 8.54 -9.77
C ALA A 27 4.14 8.93 -9.48
N MET A 28 4.66 8.59 -8.30
CA MET A 28 6.06 8.84 -7.95
C MET A 28 7.04 8.14 -8.90
N ASN A 29 6.79 6.86 -9.22
CA ASN A 29 7.66 6.10 -10.11
C ASN A 29 7.58 6.62 -11.56
N ILE A 30 6.39 6.99 -12.05
CA ILE A 30 6.24 7.60 -13.38
C ILE A 30 7.00 8.93 -13.45
N ASN A 31 6.81 9.82 -12.46
CA ASN A 31 7.49 11.11 -12.43
C ASN A 31 9.02 10.94 -12.39
N ARG A 32 9.51 10.00 -11.56
CA ARG A 32 10.94 9.68 -11.50
C ARG A 32 11.48 9.14 -12.82
N PHE A 33 10.72 8.30 -13.51
CA PHE A 33 11.10 7.76 -14.81
C PHE A 33 11.17 8.85 -15.89
N GLN A 34 10.15 9.71 -15.97
CA GLN A 34 10.12 10.81 -16.93
C GLN A 34 11.24 11.82 -16.67
N ALA A 35 11.49 12.18 -15.40
CA ALA A 35 12.58 13.08 -15.04
C ALA A 35 13.96 12.51 -15.42
N LYS A 36 14.16 11.20 -15.25
CA LYS A 36 15.42 10.54 -15.59
C LYS A 36 15.65 10.44 -17.11
N ASN A 37 14.61 10.09 -17.87
CA ASN A 37 14.74 9.82 -19.30
C ASN A 37 14.41 11.03 -20.19
N LYS A 38 13.96 12.14 -19.60
CA LYS A 38 13.54 13.38 -20.29
C LYS A 38 12.52 13.15 -21.41
N ARG A 39 11.70 12.10 -21.29
CA ARG A 39 10.65 11.75 -22.26
C ARG A 39 9.41 11.22 -21.56
N ALA A 40 8.29 11.22 -22.28
CA ALA A 40 7.07 10.57 -21.83
C ALA A 40 7.28 9.06 -21.67
N ILE A 41 6.55 8.48 -20.72
CA ILE A 41 6.52 7.04 -20.50
C ILE A 41 5.55 6.38 -21.47
N ASN A 42 5.92 5.25 -22.05
CA ASN A 42 5.04 4.49 -22.94
C ASN A 42 4.11 3.55 -22.13
N GLU A 43 3.01 3.10 -22.73
CA GLU A 43 2.01 2.27 -22.07
C GLU A 43 2.57 0.93 -21.57
N GLU A 44 3.43 0.29 -22.37
CA GLU A 44 4.10 -0.97 -22.00
C GLU A 44 4.96 -0.80 -20.74
N GLU A 45 5.71 0.31 -20.66
CA GLU A 45 6.56 0.65 -19.53
C GLU A 45 5.71 0.91 -18.27
N VAL A 46 4.56 1.58 -18.43
CA VAL A 46 3.60 1.79 -17.35
C VAL A 46 3.08 0.44 -16.82
N GLN A 47 2.80 -0.54 -17.68
CA GLN A 47 2.34 -1.85 -17.23
C GLN A 47 3.40 -2.61 -16.43
N VAL A 48 4.66 -2.55 -16.86
CA VAL A 48 5.78 -3.13 -16.09
C VAL A 48 5.91 -2.44 -14.73
N LEU A 49 5.80 -1.11 -14.70
CA LEU A 49 5.87 -0.32 -13.46
C LEU A 49 4.71 -0.64 -12.52
N LYS A 50 3.48 -0.78 -13.06
CA LYS A 50 2.29 -1.18 -12.29
C LYS A 50 2.49 -2.52 -11.59
N LYS A 51 3.06 -3.53 -12.25
CA LYS A 51 3.33 -4.84 -11.64
C LYS A 51 4.24 -4.70 -10.41
N LYS A 52 5.35 -3.96 -10.53
CA LYS A 52 6.28 -3.71 -9.43
C LYS A 52 5.62 -2.91 -8.29
N VAL A 53 4.91 -1.84 -8.63
CA VAL A 53 4.22 -0.98 -7.67
C VAL A 53 3.13 -1.76 -6.93
N ASN A 54 2.39 -2.65 -7.60
CA ASN A 54 1.37 -3.47 -6.94
C ASN A 54 1.95 -4.32 -5.81
N VAL A 55 3.09 -4.96 -6.05
CA VAL A 55 3.76 -5.80 -5.03
C VAL A 55 4.18 -4.94 -3.83
N ILE A 56 4.83 -3.80 -4.09
CA ILE A 56 5.29 -2.90 -3.02
C ILE A 56 4.10 -2.31 -2.26
N ALA A 57 3.05 -1.87 -2.96
CA ALA A 57 1.85 -1.32 -2.35
C ALA A 57 1.15 -2.36 -1.45
N ALA A 58 1.09 -3.62 -1.87
CA ALA A 58 0.52 -4.69 -1.07
C ALA A 58 1.30 -4.91 0.23
N ILE A 59 2.63 -4.98 0.15
CA ILE A 59 3.50 -5.13 1.33
C ILE A 59 3.28 -3.96 2.29
N ILE A 60 3.39 -2.72 1.82
CA ILE A 60 3.21 -1.52 2.64
C ILE A 60 1.82 -1.52 3.29
N SER A 61 0.76 -1.77 2.52
CA SER A 61 -0.60 -1.70 3.03
C SER A 61 -0.89 -2.76 4.08
N VAL A 62 -0.40 -3.99 3.88
CA VAL A 62 -0.51 -5.06 4.88
C VAL A 62 0.28 -4.70 6.13
N THR A 63 1.55 -4.29 6.00
CA THR A 63 2.37 -3.90 7.15
C THR A 63 1.69 -2.79 7.96
N PHE A 64 1.29 -1.70 7.31
CA PHE A 64 0.65 -0.59 8.01
C PHE A 64 -0.69 -0.97 8.63
N ALA A 65 -1.48 -1.83 7.99
CA ALA A 65 -2.75 -2.24 8.55
C ALA A 65 -2.59 -3.04 9.85
N PHE A 66 -1.66 -3.98 9.89
CA PHE A 66 -1.34 -4.74 11.10
C PHE A 66 -0.71 -3.85 12.17
N PHE A 67 0.23 -2.97 11.81
CA PHE A 67 0.84 -2.03 12.76
C PHE A 67 -0.19 -1.08 13.37
N TYR A 68 -1.06 -0.49 12.54
CA TYR A 68 -2.10 0.42 12.99
C TYR A 68 -3.08 -0.29 13.92
N ASN A 69 -3.61 -1.46 13.54
CA ASN A 69 -4.53 -2.17 14.42
C ASN A 69 -3.86 -2.63 15.72
N LYS A 70 -2.59 -3.04 15.70
CA LYS A 70 -1.86 -3.36 16.93
C LYS A 70 -1.73 -2.12 17.82
N TYR A 71 -1.37 -0.97 17.24
CA TYR A 71 -1.28 0.29 17.98
C TYR A 71 -2.64 0.73 18.53
N MET A 72 -3.71 0.64 17.74
CA MET A 72 -5.08 0.94 18.17
C MET A 72 -5.52 0.01 19.30
N ILE A 73 -5.25 -1.30 19.21
CA ILE A 73 -5.57 -2.23 20.31
C ILE A 73 -4.80 -1.86 21.58
N VAL A 74 -3.50 -1.59 21.48
CA VAL A 74 -2.70 -1.19 22.64
C VAL A 74 -3.21 0.13 23.24
N LYS A 75 -3.64 1.08 22.41
CA LYS A 75 -4.08 2.40 22.88
C LYS A 75 -5.51 2.42 23.43
N PHE A 76 -6.41 1.61 22.88
CA PHE A 76 -7.85 1.66 23.19
C PHE A 76 -8.38 0.44 23.97
N PHE A 77 -7.60 -0.64 24.09
CA PHE A 77 -7.99 -1.87 24.79
C PHE A 77 -7.00 -2.29 25.88
N GLN A 78 -6.14 -1.37 26.35
CA GLN A 78 -5.49 -1.55 27.64
C GLN A 78 -6.55 -1.42 28.76
N PRO A 79 -6.69 -2.41 29.66
CA PRO A 79 -7.53 -2.28 30.85
C PRO A 79 -6.97 -1.22 31.81
#